data_AF-N9TVZ7-F1
#
_entry.id   AF-N9TVZ7-F1
#
_cell.length_a   1.000
_cell.length_b   1.000
_cell.length_c   1.000
_cell.angle_alpha   90.00
_cell.angle_beta   90.00
_cell.angle_gamma   90.00
#
_symmetry.space_group_name_H-M   'P 1'
#
loop_
_entity.id
_entity.type
_entity.pdbx_description
1 polymer ?
#
loop_
_entity_poly.entity_id
_entity_poly.type
_entity_poly.pdbx_seq_one_letter_code
_entity_poly.pdbx_strand_id
1 'polypeptide(L)'
;MACYSLTPLAMAVAMALPLHAAEVQVLDPMVVVASRPADTLMVTLDPKKPGSPMPAADGAGYLKNITGMSMVRKGGLGGDPVLRGMGMSRLNVQVDGGMLAGGCGGRMDPPTAYLFPQSFDRIRVLKGPQSLEHGAALAGTVLFERDQPRFSEPGLMFDASALYGSAGRDDQMLDGTLGSETGYLRTQFTHSDADDYEDGHGERVRSFYRRENAIAQLGWTPTEQTLIELTAERSNARAAYADRMMDGPKFDRESFGLKARQLEINDWWRRSELTLWDNYIDHIMDNFSLRPSNGMKRLSNPDRENQGGRWANDIALPGALVLTAGLDTNRDQHRGRGGVDYDSKPRMQTLSFDQDGRF
;
A
#
# COMPACT_ATOMS: atom_id res chain seq x y z
N MET A 1 -35.64 65.62 8.19
CA MET A 1 -35.38 64.62 9.24
C MET A 1 -36.68 63.95 9.59
N ALA A 2 -36.90 62.73 9.10
CA ALA A 2 -37.90 61.80 9.61
C ALA A 2 -37.37 60.39 9.29
N CYS A 3 -37.02 59.65 10.34
CA CYS A 3 -36.37 58.35 10.29
C CYS A 3 -37.46 57.28 10.16
N TYR A 4 -37.41 56.44 9.12
CA TYR A 4 -38.27 55.27 8.96
C TYR A 4 -37.51 54.02 9.44
N SER A 5 -38.01 53.40 10.50
CA SER A 5 -37.64 52.06 10.93
C SER A 5 -38.64 51.05 10.34
N LEU A 6 -38.20 50.23 9.38
CA LEU A 6 -38.96 49.09 8.88
C LEU A 6 -38.33 47.81 9.44
N THR A 7 -39.09 47.10 10.28
CA THR A 7 -38.81 45.75 10.77
C THR A 7 -39.30 44.69 9.76
N PRO A 8 -38.69 43.48 9.76
CA PRO A 8 -38.81 42.50 8.68
C PRO A 8 -40.00 41.57 8.92
N LEU A 9 -41.02 41.63 8.06
CA LEU A 9 -42.08 40.63 7.99
C LEU A 9 -42.43 40.33 6.53
N ALA A 10 -41.45 39.82 5.80
CA ALA A 10 -41.64 39.32 4.44
C ALA A 10 -40.56 38.27 4.10
N MET A 11 -40.55 37.16 4.85
CA MET A 11 -39.75 35.99 4.47
C MET A 11 -40.45 34.71 4.96
N ALA A 12 -41.62 34.43 4.39
CA ALA A 12 -42.37 33.20 4.71
C ALA A 12 -43.22 32.72 3.53
N VAL A 13 -42.68 32.72 2.31
CA VAL A 13 -43.27 31.97 1.17
C VAL A 13 -42.16 31.55 0.21
N ALA A 14 -41.37 30.51 0.54
CA ALA A 14 -40.51 29.83 -0.45
C ALA A 14 -39.91 28.50 0.04
N MET A 15 -40.63 27.63 0.77
CA MET A 15 -40.14 26.25 0.99
C MET A 15 -41.29 25.26 1.10
N ALA A 16 -41.77 24.81 -0.05
CA ALA A 16 -42.54 23.57 -0.15
C ALA A 16 -42.25 22.92 -1.51
N LEU A 17 -41.00 22.47 -1.68
CA LEU A 17 -40.68 21.42 -2.64
C LEU A 17 -40.51 20.13 -1.83
N PRO A 18 -41.22 19.03 -2.16
CA PRO A 18 -41.01 17.76 -1.49
C PRO A 18 -39.64 17.23 -1.92
N LEU A 19 -38.67 17.33 -1.02
CA LEU A 19 -37.41 16.61 -1.14
C LEU A 19 -37.74 15.12 -0.94
N HIS A 20 -37.80 14.35 -2.03
CA HIS A 20 -37.72 12.90 -1.92
C HIS A 20 -36.30 12.56 -1.48
N ALA A 21 -36.07 12.52 -0.17
CA ALA A 21 -34.89 11.87 0.38
C ALA A 21 -35.04 10.39 0.06
N ALA A 22 -34.22 9.88 -0.86
CA ALA A 22 -34.04 8.44 -1.00
C ALA A 22 -33.62 7.91 0.38
N GLU A 23 -34.39 6.97 0.91
CA GLU A 23 -34.09 6.33 2.18
C GLU A 23 -32.78 5.55 2.01
N VAL A 24 -31.66 6.15 2.43
CA VAL A 24 -30.36 5.49 2.41
C VAL A 24 -30.41 4.42 3.48
N GLN A 25 -30.49 3.17 3.05
CA GLN A 25 -30.50 2.03 3.94
C GLN A 25 -29.09 1.88 4.54
N VAL A 26 -28.89 2.43 5.73
CA VAL A 26 -27.66 2.27 6.50
C VAL A 26 -27.72 0.90 7.17
N LEU A 27 -26.87 -0.02 6.72
CA LEU A 27 -26.74 -1.35 7.33
C LEU A 27 -25.90 -1.27 8.60
N ASP A 28 -26.15 -2.19 9.53
CA ASP A 28 -25.35 -2.31 10.74
C ASP A 28 -23.87 -2.61 10.39
N PRO A 29 -22.90 -2.00 11.10
CA PRO A 29 -21.50 -2.33 10.95
C PRO A 29 -21.25 -3.82 11.22
N MET A 30 -20.53 -4.47 10.31
CA MET A 30 -20.20 -5.90 10.42
C MET A 30 -18.68 -6.12 10.33
N VAL A 31 -18.19 -7.11 11.06
CA VAL A 31 -16.77 -7.51 11.02
C VAL A 31 -16.58 -8.55 9.91
N VAL A 32 -15.61 -8.31 9.03
CA VAL A 32 -15.32 -9.23 7.92
C VAL A 32 -14.56 -10.44 8.45
N VAL A 33 -15.26 -11.55 8.70
CA VAL A 33 -14.67 -12.81 9.19
C VAL A 33 -14.10 -13.71 8.09
N ALA A 34 -14.61 -13.56 6.87
CA ALA A 34 -14.15 -14.26 5.68
C ALA A 34 -14.64 -13.54 4.43
N SER A 35 -13.79 -13.43 3.42
CA SER A 35 -14.19 -12.89 2.11
C SER A 35 -14.59 -14.04 1.19
N ARG A 36 -15.87 -14.12 0.79
CA ARG A 36 -16.28 -14.97 -0.34
C ARG A 36 -15.93 -14.21 -1.62
N PRO A 37 -14.97 -14.68 -2.43
CA PRO A 37 -14.62 -13.98 -3.65
C PRO A 37 -15.81 -13.98 -4.62
N ALA A 38 -16.05 -12.85 -5.28
CA ALA A 38 -16.94 -12.81 -6.45
C ALA A 38 -16.37 -13.66 -7.61
N ASP A 39 -15.04 -13.82 -7.66
CA ASP A 39 -14.30 -14.66 -8.60
C ASP A 39 -13.26 -15.52 -7.86
N THR A 40 -13.14 -16.78 -8.22
CA THR A 40 -12.12 -17.69 -7.69
C THR A 40 -10.67 -17.28 -8.05
N LEU A 41 -10.47 -16.57 -9.17
CA LEU A 41 -9.19 -16.13 -9.70
C LEU A 41 -8.75 -14.79 -9.12
N MET A 42 -9.70 -13.85 -8.94
CA MET A 42 -9.42 -12.51 -8.43
C MET A 42 -10.17 -12.27 -7.11
N VAL A 43 -9.41 -12.02 -6.05
CA VAL A 43 -9.95 -11.64 -4.75
C VAL A 43 -9.67 -10.17 -4.52
N THR A 44 -10.69 -9.40 -4.15
CA THR A 44 -10.57 -7.99 -3.78
C THR A 44 -10.93 -7.83 -2.30
N LEU A 45 -10.09 -7.11 -1.57
CA LEU A 45 -10.30 -6.73 -0.18
C LEU A 45 -10.29 -5.22 -0.04
N ASP A 46 -11.08 -4.73 0.91
CA ASP A 46 -11.06 -3.35 1.37
C ASP A 46 -10.30 -3.31 2.70
N PRO A 47 -9.05 -2.80 2.71
CA PRO A 47 -8.21 -2.85 3.90
C PRO A 47 -8.61 -1.87 5.00
N LYS A 48 -9.51 -0.93 4.72
CA LYS A 48 -10.03 0.03 5.71
C LYS A 48 -11.16 -0.57 6.54
N LYS A 49 -11.77 -1.67 6.08
CA LYS A 49 -12.82 -2.38 6.85
C LYS A 49 -12.24 -3.24 7.97
N PRO A 50 -12.87 -3.26 9.16
CA PRO A 50 -12.49 -4.16 10.24
C PRO A 50 -12.60 -5.64 9.81
N GLY A 51 -11.48 -6.37 9.91
CA GLY A 51 -11.40 -7.79 9.60
C GLY A 51 -11.18 -8.65 10.85
N SER A 52 -11.69 -9.89 10.81
CA SER A 52 -11.42 -10.94 11.80
C SER A 52 -10.96 -12.23 11.09
N PRO A 53 -9.90 -12.92 11.57
CA PRO A 53 -9.04 -12.50 12.66
C PRO A 53 -8.33 -11.19 12.32
N MET A 54 -8.05 -10.40 13.36
CA MET A 54 -7.36 -9.12 13.22
C MET A 54 -6.02 -9.33 12.49
N PRO A 55 -5.82 -8.74 11.31
CA PRO A 55 -4.63 -8.97 10.54
C PRO A 55 -3.41 -8.35 11.23
N ALA A 56 -2.22 -8.92 11.03
CA ALA A 56 -0.99 -8.28 11.49
C ALA A 56 -0.81 -6.92 10.79
N ALA A 57 0.03 -6.05 11.37
CA ALA A 57 0.20 -4.65 10.96
C ALA A 57 0.78 -4.43 9.55
N ASP A 58 1.13 -5.51 8.84
CA ASP A 58 1.79 -5.47 7.54
C ASP A 58 0.96 -6.12 6.44
N GLY A 59 1.39 -5.95 5.19
CA GLY A 59 0.70 -6.50 4.04
C GLY A 59 0.51 -8.01 4.11
N ALA A 60 1.47 -8.76 4.66
CA ALA A 60 1.39 -10.22 4.72
C ALA A 60 0.38 -10.70 5.76
N GLY A 61 0.29 -10.01 6.90
CA GLY A 61 -0.75 -10.21 7.90
C GLY A 61 -2.14 -10.07 7.31
N TYR A 62 -2.36 -9.04 6.49
CA TYR A 62 -3.63 -8.80 5.81
C TYR A 62 -3.97 -9.90 4.79
N LEU A 63 -2.98 -10.31 3.98
CA LEU A 63 -3.14 -11.33 2.96
C LEU A 63 -3.47 -12.72 3.53
N LYS A 64 -3.09 -13.02 4.77
CA LYS A 64 -3.38 -14.31 5.42
C LYS A 64 -4.87 -14.64 5.49
N ASN A 65 -5.75 -13.62 5.45
CA ASN A 65 -7.21 -13.80 5.49
C ASN A 65 -7.79 -14.26 4.13
N ILE A 66 -6.98 -14.37 3.08
CA ILE A 66 -7.40 -14.85 1.77
C ILE A 66 -7.19 -16.36 1.67
N THR A 67 -8.22 -17.09 1.22
CA THR A 67 -8.11 -18.53 0.97
C THR A 67 -6.97 -18.87 0.00
N GLY A 68 -6.07 -19.75 0.42
CA GLY A 68 -4.89 -20.18 -0.32
C GLY A 68 -3.63 -19.35 -0.02
N MET A 69 -3.76 -18.25 0.75
CA MET A 69 -2.63 -17.53 1.31
C MET A 69 -2.23 -18.12 2.67
N SER A 70 -0.94 -18.08 2.93
CA SER A 70 -0.33 -18.32 4.23
C SER A 70 0.83 -17.35 4.40
N MET A 71 1.45 -17.33 5.57
CA MET A 71 2.61 -16.49 5.82
C MET A 71 3.68 -17.22 6.61
N VAL A 72 4.94 -16.96 6.29
CA VAL A 72 6.07 -17.32 7.16
C VAL A 72 6.23 -16.22 8.19
N ARG A 73 5.90 -16.53 9.45
CA ARG A 73 6.04 -15.59 10.57
C ARG A 73 7.49 -15.51 11.01
N LYS A 74 8.00 -14.28 11.19
CA LYS A 74 9.39 -14.00 11.62
C LYS A 74 9.46 -13.23 12.95
N GLY A 75 8.33 -12.63 13.36
CA GLY A 75 8.13 -11.81 14.54
C GLY A 75 6.71 -11.24 14.54
N GLY A 76 6.53 -10.01 15.01
CA GLY A 76 5.28 -9.24 14.84
C GLY A 76 5.20 -8.51 13.50
N LEU A 77 6.34 -8.30 12.84
CA LEU A 77 6.49 -7.69 11.52
C LEU A 77 7.30 -8.58 10.57
N GLY A 78 7.20 -8.33 9.26
CA GLY A 78 8.09 -8.88 8.23
C GLY A 78 7.59 -10.20 7.66
N GLY A 79 6.31 -10.51 7.85
CA GLY A 79 5.69 -11.73 7.35
C GLY A 79 5.96 -11.92 5.86
N ASP A 80 6.39 -13.13 5.46
CA ASP A 80 6.57 -13.45 4.04
C ASP A 80 5.28 -14.11 3.51
N PRO A 81 4.55 -13.50 2.57
CA PRO A 81 3.33 -14.08 2.03
C PRO A 81 3.65 -15.27 1.13
N VAL A 82 2.81 -16.30 1.21
CA VAL A 82 2.92 -17.54 0.43
C VAL A 82 1.56 -17.88 -0.14
N LEU A 83 1.45 -17.94 -1.47
CA LEU A 83 0.25 -18.31 -2.20
C LEU A 83 0.39 -19.74 -2.72
N ARG A 84 -0.47 -20.67 -2.28
CA ARG A 84 -0.46 -22.08 -2.72
C ARG A 84 0.93 -22.74 -2.62
N GLY A 85 1.65 -22.46 -1.54
CA GLY A 85 3.01 -22.98 -1.29
C GLY A 85 4.13 -22.23 -2.01
N MET A 86 3.81 -21.23 -2.83
CA MET A 86 4.80 -20.41 -3.55
C MET A 86 4.90 -19.03 -2.91
N GLY A 87 6.07 -18.72 -2.34
CA GLY A 87 6.40 -17.40 -1.79
C GLY A 87 7.57 -16.73 -2.53
N MET A 88 8.11 -15.68 -1.90
CA MET A 88 9.21 -14.87 -2.46
C MET A 88 8.84 -14.30 -3.84
N SER A 89 9.82 -14.12 -4.73
CA SER A 89 9.64 -13.52 -6.06
C SER A 89 8.71 -14.29 -7.01
N ARG A 90 8.15 -15.44 -6.61
CA ARG A 90 7.09 -16.11 -7.39
C ARG A 90 5.74 -15.39 -7.24
N LEU A 91 5.56 -14.66 -6.16
CA LEU A 91 4.41 -13.79 -5.91
C LEU A 91 4.84 -12.36 -6.19
N ASN A 92 4.28 -11.75 -7.23
CA ASN A 92 4.56 -10.34 -7.52
C ASN A 92 3.76 -9.45 -6.56
N VAL A 93 4.38 -8.38 -6.05
CA VAL A 93 3.73 -7.41 -5.18
C VAL A 93 3.91 -6.04 -5.81
N GLN A 94 2.80 -5.38 -6.14
CA GLN A 94 2.79 -4.06 -6.74
C GLN A 94 2.07 -3.05 -5.86
N VAL A 95 2.56 -1.82 -5.90
CA VAL A 95 1.97 -0.65 -5.24
C VAL A 95 1.63 0.35 -6.33
N ASP A 96 0.35 0.64 -6.52
CA ASP A 96 -0.19 1.51 -7.57
C ASP A 96 0.30 1.19 -9.00
N GLY A 97 0.60 -0.08 -9.26
CA GLY A 97 1.10 -0.59 -10.54
C GLY A 97 2.63 -0.60 -10.66
N GLY A 98 3.36 -0.02 -9.70
CA GLY A 98 4.82 -0.11 -9.62
C GLY A 98 5.27 -1.34 -8.82
N MET A 99 6.44 -1.90 -9.16
CA MET A 99 7.02 -3.02 -8.43
C MET A 99 7.66 -2.55 -7.11
N LEU A 100 7.58 -3.38 -6.08
CA LEU A 100 8.29 -3.15 -4.82
C LEU A 100 9.10 -4.40 -4.44
N ALA A 101 10.36 -4.19 -4.09
CA ALA A 101 11.28 -5.23 -3.65
C ALA A 101 11.72 -4.98 -2.19
N GLY A 102 12.32 -5.98 -1.54
CA GLY A 102 12.92 -5.85 -0.21
C GLY A 102 14.44 -5.67 -0.26
N GLY A 103 15.03 -5.03 0.74
CA GLY A 103 16.46 -4.75 0.83
C GLY A 103 17.29 -5.89 1.43
N CYS A 104 16.81 -6.68 2.38
CA CYS A 104 17.60 -7.74 3.00
C CYS A 104 17.71 -9.00 2.13
N GLY A 105 18.93 -9.48 1.88
CA GLY A 105 19.16 -10.80 1.28
C GLY A 105 18.57 -11.97 2.09
N GLY A 106 18.48 -11.82 3.42
CA GLY A 106 17.80 -12.75 4.34
C GLY A 106 16.30 -12.51 4.50
N ARG A 107 15.73 -11.62 3.68
CA ARG A 107 14.30 -11.27 3.67
C ARG A 107 13.76 -10.91 5.06
N MET A 108 14.47 -10.10 5.85
CA MET A 108 13.86 -9.49 7.05
C MET A 108 12.62 -8.68 6.60
N ASP A 109 12.77 -7.98 5.48
CA ASP A 109 11.87 -7.01 4.90
C ASP A 109 11.36 -7.46 3.51
N PRO A 110 10.52 -8.50 3.41
CA PRO A 110 9.80 -8.76 2.16
C PRO A 110 9.00 -7.50 1.75
N PRO A 111 8.61 -7.33 0.48
CA PRO A 111 7.92 -6.11 0.02
C PRO A 111 6.72 -5.72 0.90
N THR A 112 5.96 -6.71 1.36
CA THR A 112 4.82 -6.55 2.27
C THR A 112 5.15 -5.94 3.63
N ALA A 113 6.40 -6.02 4.08
CA ALA A 113 6.85 -5.36 5.29
C ALA A 113 6.75 -3.83 5.15
N TYR A 114 6.91 -3.26 3.96
CA TYR A 114 6.83 -1.82 3.74
C TYR A 114 5.40 -1.30 3.48
N LEU A 115 4.40 -2.19 3.55
CA LEU A 115 3.03 -1.86 3.23
C LEU A 115 2.18 -1.73 4.49
N PHE A 116 1.41 -0.65 4.56
CA PHE A 116 0.49 -0.32 5.63
C PHE A 116 -0.92 -0.51 5.07
N PRO A 117 -1.61 -1.64 5.32
CA PRO A 117 -2.82 -1.99 4.58
C PRO A 117 -3.87 -0.88 4.55
N GLN A 118 -4.13 -0.21 5.67
CA GLN A 118 -5.15 0.84 5.77
C GLN A 118 -4.83 2.11 4.95
N SER A 119 -3.60 2.31 4.47
CA SER A 119 -3.28 3.41 3.55
C SER A 119 -3.69 3.14 2.09
N PHE A 120 -4.20 1.95 1.80
CA PHE A 120 -4.71 1.59 0.48
C PHE A 120 -6.24 1.57 0.47
N ASP A 121 -6.84 1.75 -0.70
CA ASP A 121 -8.31 1.67 -0.84
C ASP A 121 -8.75 0.26 -1.21
N ARG A 122 -7.86 -0.50 -1.87
CA ARG A 122 -8.10 -1.91 -2.20
C ARG A 122 -6.81 -2.73 -2.24
N ILE A 123 -6.96 -4.01 -1.93
CA ILE A 123 -5.94 -5.04 -2.15
C ILE A 123 -6.55 -6.10 -3.06
N ARG A 124 -5.97 -6.29 -4.25
CA ARG A 124 -6.38 -7.35 -5.18
C ARG A 124 -5.34 -8.46 -5.22
N VAL A 125 -5.80 -9.71 -5.27
CA VAL A 125 -4.95 -10.89 -5.47
C VAL A 125 -5.41 -11.62 -6.70
N LEU A 126 -4.59 -11.60 -7.75
CA LEU A 126 -4.72 -12.43 -8.93
C LEU A 126 -3.98 -13.74 -8.69
N LYS A 127 -4.72 -14.86 -8.65
CA LYS A 127 -4.15 -16.17 -8.33
C LYS A 127 -3.68 -16.90 -9.59
N GLY A 128 -2.43 -17.34 -9.57
CA GLY A 128 -1.79 -18.06 -10.67
C GLY A 128 -1.32 -17.16 -11.81
N PRO A 129 -0.64 -17.72 -12.82
CA PRO A 129 -0.12 -17.00 -13.97
C PRO A 129 -1.24 -16.76 -14.99
N GLN A 130 -2.21 -15.92 -14.64
CA GLN A 130 -3.43 -15.68 -15.44
C GLN A 130 -3.49 -14.28 -16.07
N SER A 131 -2.47 -13.44 -15.84
CA SER A 131 -2.37 -12.12 -16.46
C SER A 131 -0.92 -11.84 -16.83
N LEU A 132 -0.73 -11.27 -18.02
CA LEU A 132 0.55 -10.76 -18.49
C LEU A 132 0.73 -9.27 -18.19
N GLU A 133 -0.35 -8.55 -17.89
CA GLU A 133 -0.35 -7.10 -17.67
C GLU A 133 0.46 -6.64 -16.45
N HIS A 134 0.76 -7.56 -15.54
CA HIS A 134 1.40 -7.31 -14.26
C HIS A 134 2.78 -7.98 -14.16
N GLY A 135 3.43 -8.21 -15.29
CA GLY A 135 4.71 -8.91 -15.36
C GLY A 135 4.61 -10.40 -15.04
N ALA A 136 5.74 -11.10 -15.16
CA ALA A 136 5.80 -12.54 -14.95
C ALA A 136 5.66 -12.90 -13.46
N ALA A 137 4.60 -13.62 -13.12
CA ALA A 137 4.38 -14.10 -11.75
C ALA A 137 3.81 -15.53 -11.74
N LEU A 138 4.60 -16.50 -11.28
CA LEU A 138 4.21 -17.92 -11.27
C LEU A 138 3.12 -18.23 -10.24
N ALA A 139 3.20 -17.63 -9.05
CA ALA A 139 2.21 -17.84 -8.00
C ALA A 139 0.96 -16.98 -8.23
N GLY A 140 1.16 -15.78 -8.75
CA GLY A 140 0.15 -14.74 -8.89
C GLY A 140 0.68 -13.36 -8.53
N THR A 141 -0.20 -12.38 -8.52
CA THR A 141 0.12 -10.98 -8.25
C THR A 141 -0.77 -10.42 -7.16
N VAL A 142 -0.18 -9.70 -6.22
CA VAL A 142 -0.86 -8.88 -5.22
C VAL A 142 -0.72 -7.42 -5.62
N LEU A 143 -1.84 -6.72 -5.76
CA LEU A 143 -1.92 -5.32 -6.12
C LEU A 143 -2.45 -4.55 -4.91
N PHE A 144 -1.65 -3.63 -4.39
CA PHE A 144 -2.07 -2.64 -3.40
C PHE A 144 -2.34 -1.33 -4.14
N GLU A 145 -3.58 -0.83 -4.06
CA GLU A 145 -4.01 0.26 -4.92
C GLU A 145 -4.72 1.36 -4.13
N ARG A 146 -4.41 2.59 -4.49
CA ARG A 146 -5.12 3.80 -4.10
C ARG A 146 -6.02 4.22 -5.26
N ASP A 147 -7.27 4.53 -4.93
CA ASP A 147 -8.26 5.00 -5.88
C ASP A 147 -8.16 6.50 -6.05
N GLN A 148 -8.47 6.97 -7.26
CA GLN A 148 -8.58 8.40 -7.55
C GLN A 148 -9.79 8.97 -6.79
N PRO A 149 -9.61 9.91 -5.86
CA PRO A 149 -10.72 10.64 -5.27
C PRO A 149 -11.46 11.45 -6.35
N ARG A 150 -12.80 11.48 -6.26
CA ARG A 150 -13.66 12.23 -7.19
C ARG A 150 -14.48 13.24 -6.41
N PHE A 151 -14.50 14.46 -6.90
CA PHE A 151 -15.25 15.58 -6.35
C PHE A 151 -16.08 16.21 -7.47
N SER A 152 -17.35 16.48 -7.23
CA SER A 152 -18.20 17.30 -8.11
C SER A 152 -18.19 18.78 -7.70
N GLU A 153 -17.71 19.09 -6.50
CA GLU A 153 -17.55 20.46 -6.00
C GLU A 153 -16.39 20.50 -4.99
N PRO A 154 -15.81 21.67 -4.70
CA PRO A 154 -14.74 21.78 -3.70
C PRO A 154 -15.18 21.20 -2.35
N GLY A 155 -14.39 20.29 -1.79
CA GLY A 155 -14.74 19.60 -0.56
C GLY A 155 -13.58 18.91 0.15
N LEU A 156 -13.87 18.40 1.34
CA LEU A 156 -12.95 17.67 2.20
C LEU A 156 -13.55 16.29 2.50
N MET A 157 -12.77 15.23 2.26
CA MET A 157 -13.02 13.88 2.74
C MET A 157 -12.00 13.56 3.83
N PHE A 158 -12.43 12.85 4.88
CA PHE A 158 -11.56 12.50 5.99
C PHE A 158 -11.96 11.16 6.60
N ASP A 159 -11.00 10.27 6.77
CA ASP A 159 -11.14 9.01 7.49
C ASP A 159 -10.08 8.91 8.59
N ALA A 160 -10.47 8.38 9.74
CA ALA A 160 -9.54 8.10 10.82
C ALA A 160 -9.90 6.78 11.49
N SER A 161 -8.89 6.05 11.95
CA SER A 161 -9.10 4.87 12.78
C SER A 161 -8.04 4.77 13.86
N ALA A 162 -8.43 4.16 14.99
CA ALA A 162 -7.55 3.83 16.09
C ALA A 162 -7.92 2.43 16.60
N LEU A 163 -6.91 1.63 16.92
CA LEU A 163 -7.06 0.27 17.41
C LEU A 163 -6.08 0.05 18.54
N TYR A 164 -6.59 -0.41 19.68
CA TYR A 164 -5.81 -0.78 20.84
C TYR A 164 -6.05 -2.25 21.19
N GLY A 165 -5.00 -2.97 21.59
CA GLY A 165 -5.09 -4.40 21.84
C GLY A 165 -4.07 -4.93 22.85
N SER A 166 -4.06 -6.25 22.99
CA SER A 166 -3.10 -6.99 23.83
C SER A 166 -1.65 -6.73 23.39
N ALA A 167 -0.70 -6.96 24.31
CA ALA A 167 0.74 -6.72 24.07
C ALA A 167 1.03 -5.29 23.59
N GLY A 168 0.39 -4.30 24.21
CA GLY A 168 0.64 -2.88 23.93
C GLY A 168 0.31 -2.46 22.49
N ARG A 169 -0.57 -3.19 21.79
CA ARG A 169 -0.91 -2.88 20.40
C ARG A 169 -1.59 -1.52 20.30
N ASP A 170 -1.07 -0.65 19.44
CA ASP A 170 -1.57 0.68 19.10
C ASP A 170 -1.43 0.90 17.59
N ASP A 171 -2.54 0.89 16.86
CA ASP A 171 -2.59 1.28 15.44
C ASP A 171 -3.43 2.52 15.27
N GLN A 172 -2.93 3.48 14.49
CA GLN A 172 -3.62 4.72 14.18
C GLN A 172 -3.47 5.03 12.70
N MET A 173 -4.54 5.53 12.10
CA MET A 173 -4.55 5.93 10.70
C MET A 173 -5.36 7.20 10.52
N LEU A 174 -4.84 8.09 9.69
CA LEU A 174 -5.49 9.31 9.22
C LEU A 174 -5.41 9.34 7.69
N ASP A 175 -6.52 9.64 7.03
CA ASP A 175 -6.65 9.89 5.58
C ASP A 175 -7.38 11.22 5.41
N GLY A 176 -6.77 12.20 4.77
CA GLY A 176 -7.39 13.48 4.48
C GLY A 176 -7.27 13.80 3.01
N THR A 177 -8.38 14.11 2.34
CA THR A 177 -8.37 14.54 0.94
C THR A 177 -9.13 15.84 0.77
N LEU A 178 -8.43 16.87 0.31
CA LEU A 178 -9.02 18.14 -0.14
C LEU A 178 -9.04 18.13 -1.67
N GLY A 179 -10.17 18.40 -2.30
CA GLY A 179 -10.24 18.39 -3.77
C GLY A 179 -11.42 19.14 -4.35
N SER A 180 -11.45 19.18 -5.68
CA SER A 180 -12.52 19.69 -6.54
C SER A 180 -12.57 18.87 -7.84
N GLU A 181 -13.43 19.23 -8.79
CA GLU A 181 -13.50 18.55 -10.10
C GLU A 181 -12.16 18.52 -10.85
N THR A 182 -11.30 19.53 -10.63
CA THR A 182 -10.07 19.73 -11.39
C THR A 182 -8.80 19.21 -10.70
N GLY A 183 -8.89 18.70 -9.47
CA GLY A 183 -7.76 18.06 -8.80
C GLY A 183 -7.97 17.82 -7.31
N TYR A 184 -6.97 17.22 -6.67
CA TYR A 184 -6.99 16.91 -5.24
C TYR A 184 -5.59 16.88 -4.64
N LEU A 185 -5.53 17.13 -3.33
CA LEU A 185 -4.42 16.82 -2.45
C LEU A 185 -4.92 15.79 -1.42
N ARG A 186 -4.32 14.60 -1.42
CA ARG A 186 -4.57 13.56 -0.42
C ARG A 186 -3.33 13.36 0.44
N THR A 187 -3.50 13.31 1.75
CA THR A 187 -2.44 13.01 2.71
C THR A 187 -2.88 11.89 3.63
N GLN A 188 -1.96 10.99 3.94
CA GLN A 188 -2.24 9.87 4.84
C GLN A 188 -1.12 9.71 5.84
N PHE A 189 -1.47 9.35 7.06
CA PHE A 189 -0.53 9.03 8.12
C PHE A 189 -0.96 7.72 8.78
N THR A 190 0.00 6.85 9.02
CA THR A 190 -0.24 5.59 9.74
C THR A 190 0.85 5.40 10.78
N HIS A 191 0.45 4.95 11.97
CA HIS A 191 1.32 4.56 13.06
C HIS A 191 0.88 3.17 13.52
N SER A 192 1.83 2.29 13.81
CA SER A 192 1.54 0.99 14.40
C SER A 192 2.69 0.55 15.29
N ASP A 193 2.37 0.17 16.52
CA ASP A 193 3.30 -0.28 17.55
C ASP A 193 2.73 -1.49 18.28
N ALA A 194 3.58 -2.43 18.67
CA ALA A 194 3.22 -3.50 19.59
C ALA A 194 4.45 -4.04 20.31
N ASP A 195 4.28 -4.43 21.56
CA ASP A 195 5.27 -5.15 22.36
C ASP A 195 5.37 -6.63 21.95
N ASP A 196 6.30 -7.36 22.59
CA ASP A 196 6.40 -8.80 22.44
C ASP A 196 5.11 -9.50 22.91
N TYR A 197 4.50 -10.31 22.05
CA TYR A 197 3.34 -11.14 22.42
C TYR A 197 3.76 -12.41 23.18
N GLU A 198 2.79 -13.03 23.84
CA GLU A 198 2.92 -14.36 24.45
C GLU A 198 2.24 -15.42 23.59
N ASP A 199 2.86 -16.59 23.46
CA ASP A 199 2.27 -17.73 22.76
C ASP A 199 1.18 -18.42 23.61
N GLY A 200 0.61 -19.51 23.09
CA GLY A 200 -0.43 -20.28 23.78
C GLY A 200 0.03 -20.98 25.07
N HIS A 201 1.34 -21.00 25.34
CA HIS A 201 1.93 -21.54 26.56
C HIS A 201 2.35 -20.44 27.55
N GLY A 202 2.11 -19.16 27.23
CA GLY A 202 2.53 -18.02 28.04
C GLY A 202 4.02 -17.69 27.88
N GLU A 203 4.69 -18.22 26.86
CA GLU A 203 6.08 -17.88 26.58
C GLU A 203 6.15 -16.61 25.72
N ARG A 204 6.99 -15.66 26.15
CA ARG A 204 7.21 -14.42 25.40
C ARG A 204 7.96 -14.71 24.10
N VAL A 205 7.41 -14.25 22.99
CA VAL A 205 8.02 -14.33 21.67
C VAL A 205 8.60 -12.99 21.26
N ARG A 206 9.88 -12.96 20.82
CA ARG A 206 10.51 -11.75 20.26
C ARG A 206 9.77 -11.29 19.00
N SER A 207 8.94 -10.27 19.15
CA SER A 207 7.96 -9.88 18.15
C SER A 207 7.60 -8.39 18.18
N PHE A 208 8.18 -7.61 19.10
CA PHE A 208 8.04 -6.16 19.13
C PHE A 208 8.27 -5.54 17.75
N TYR A 209 7.48 -4.54 17.41
CA TYR A 209 7.75 -3.67 16.27
C TYR A 209 7.16 -2.27 16.50
N ARG A 210 7.74 -1.29 15.81
CA ARG A 210 7.20 0.07 15.64
C ARG A 210 7.35 0.49 14.20
N ARG A 211 6.32 1.12 13.62
CA ARG A 211 6.32 1.56 12.24
C ARG A 211 5.44 2.78 12.02
N GLU A 212 5.87 3.61 11.09
CA GLU A 212 5.17 4.83 10.71
C GLU A 212 5.30 5.05 9.21
N ASN A 213 4.26 5.62 8.62
CA ASN A 213 4.26 5.97 7.21
C ASN A 213 3.44 7.23 6.95
N ALA A 214 3.95 8.06 6.06
CA ALA A 214 3.34 9.29 5.59
C ALA A 214 3.30 9.30 4.06
N ILE A 215 2.14 9.65 3.50
CA ILE A 215 1.89 9.70 2.06
C ILE A 215 1.33 11.08 1.71
N ALA A 216 1.74 11.61 0.56
CA ALA A 216 1.08 12.73 -0.10
C ALA A 216 0.85 12.39 -1.58
N GLN A 217 -0.37 12.63 -2.06
CA GLN A 217 -0.76 12.49 -3.47
C GLN A 217 -1.34 13.81 -3.98
N LEU A 218 -0.83 14.29 -5.11
CA LEU A 218 -1.33 15.47 -5.80
C LEU A 218 -1.87 15.02 -7.16
N GLY A 219 -3.19 15.08 -7.32
CA GLY A 219 -3.88 14.75 -8.56
C GLY A 219 -4.36 15.99 -9.31
N TRP A 220 -4.16 16.00 -10.62
CA TRP A 220 -4.71 16.99 -11.55
C TRP A 220 -5.64 16.30 -12.55
N THR A 221 -6.87 16.79 -12.65
CA THR A 221 -7.95 16.23 -13.46
C THR A 221 -8.57 17.30 -14.35
N PRO A 222 -7.87 17.76 -15.42
CA PRO A 222 -8.37 18.84 -16.27
C PRO A 222 -9.68 18.50 -17.00
N THR A 223 -9.99 17.20 -17.11
CA THR A 223 -11.26 16.66 -17.59
C THR A 223 -11.66 15.46 -16.72
N GLU A 224 -12.88 14.95 -16.87
CA GLU A 224 -13.32 13.73 -16.17
C GLU A 224 -12.51 12.48 -16.57
N GLN A 225 -11.97 12.48 -17.79
CA GLN A 225 -11.24 11.39 -18.44
C GLN A 225 -9.72 11.46 -18.24
N THR A 226 -9.18 12.60 -17.79
CA THR A 226 -7.73 12.81 -17.64
C THR A 226 -7.34 12.79 -16.16
N LEU A 227 -6.26 12.07 -15.83
CA LEU A 227 -5.61 12.11 -14.52
C LEU A 227 -4.10 12.23 -14.71
N ILE A 228 -3.47 13.17 -13.99
CA ILE A 228 -2.04 13.17 -13.72
C ILE A 228 -1.88 13.22 -12.20
N GLU A 229 -1.30 12.18 -11.62
CA GLU A 229 -1.10 12.06 -10.17
C GLU A 229 0.39 11.89 -9.86
N LEU A 230 0.87 12.71 -8.92
CA LEU A 230 2.17 12.55 -8.28
C LEU A 230 1.96 11.97 -6.89
N THR A 231 2.76 10.98 -6.53
CA THR A 231 2.75 10.38 -5.19
C THR A 231 4.15 10.47 -4.58
N ALA A 232 4.21 10.85 -3.30
CA ALA A 232 5.41 10.76 -2.48
C ALA A 232 5.05 10.03 -1.18
N GLU A 233 5.88 9.07 -0.78
CA GLU A 233 5.65 8.23 0.39
C GLU A 233 6.97 7.99 1.13
N ARG A 234 6.93 8.11 2.47
CA ARG A 234 8.05 7.81 3.34
C ARG A 234 7.58 7.00 4.53
N SER A 235 8.29 5.91 4.80
CA SER A 235 8.06 5.08 5.97
C SER A 235 9.35 4.75 6.69
N ASN A 236 9.21 4.46 7.98
CA ASN A 236 10.26 3.92 8.82
C ASN A 236 9.68 2.81 9.69
N ALA A 237 10.52 1.85 10.06
CA ALA A 237 10.16 0.88 11.08
C ALA A 237 11.39 0.33 11.81
N ARG A 238 11.12 -0.31 12.94
CA ARG A 238 12.05 -1.18 13.66
C ARG A 238 11.29 -2.41 14.16
N ALA A 239 11.93 -3.57 14.16
CA ALA A 239 11.28 -4.81 14.58
C ALA A 239 12.24 -5.86 15.12
N ALA A 240 11.76 -6.61 16.09
CA ALA A 240 12.37 -7.80 16.62
C ALA A 240 12.04 -9.03 15.76
N TYR A 241 12.99 -9.96 15.67
CA TYR A 241 12.86 -11.20 14.93
C TYR A 241 13.17 -12.40 15.83
N ALA A 242 12.21 -13.31 15.91
CA ALA A 242 12.32 -14.56 16.67
C ALA A 242 13.07 -15.66 15.92
N ASP A 243 13.08 -15.62 14.58
CA ASP A 243 13.63 -16.67 13.71
C ASP A 243 15.13 -16.56 13.45
N ARG A 244 15.81 -15.53 14.00
CA ARG A 244 17.19 -15.20 13.64
C ARG A 244 17.98 -14.47 14.75
N MET A 245 19.27 -14.32 14.52
CA MET A 245 20.22 -13.75 15.49
C MET A 245 20.39 -12.22 15.42
N MET A 246 19.72 -11.55 14.49
CA MET A 246 19.72 -10.09 14.34
C MET A 246 18.29 -9.54 14.33
N ASP A 247 18.11 -8.36 14.90
CA ASP A 247 16.88 -7.58 14.78
C ASP A 247 17.07 -6.48 13.72
N GLY A 248 15.98 -5.88 13.27
CA GLY A 248 16.02 -4.77 12.33
C GLY A 248 15.75 -3.44 13.04
N PRO A 249 16.77 -2.68 13.43
CA PRO A 249 16.59 -1.34 13.99
C PRO A 249 16.13 -0.29 12.95
N LYS A 250 16.28 -0.56 11.65
CA LYS A 250 15.93 0.39 10.58
C LYS A 250 15.32 -0.34 9.38
N PHE A 251 14.15 0.13 8.94
CA PHE A 251 13.45 -0.27 7.72
C PHE A 251 12.89 0.99 7.05
N ASP A 252 13.77 1.82 6.50
CA ASP A 252 13.35 3.06 5.86
C ASP A 252 12.98 2.79 4.41
N ARG A 253 11.89 3.40 3.96
CA ARG A 253 11.50 3.44 2.55
C ARG A 253 11.15 4.86 2.15
N GLU A 254 11.63 5.27 0.99
CA GLU A 254 11.25 6.48 0.27
C GLU A 254 10.73 6.05 -1.10
N SER A 255 9.63 6.65 -1.55
CA SER A 255 8.95 6.21 -2.76
C SER A 255 8.32 7.40 -3.46
N PHE A 256 8.55 7.50 -4.77
CA PHE A 256 7.95 8.48 -5.66
C PHE A 256 7.24 7.78 -6.80
N GLY A 257 6.08 8.31 -7.19
CA GLY A 257 5.27 7.77 -8.27
C GLY A 257 4.69 8.86 -9.15
N LEU A 258 4.57 8.56 -10.45
CA LEU A 258 3.80 9.35 -11.41
C LEU A 258 2.80 8.41 -12.10
N LYS A 259 1.53 8.78 -12.10
CA LYS A 259 0.50 8.13 -12.89
C LYS A 259 -0.14 9.14 -13.83
N ALA A 260 -0.06 8.90 -15.13
CA ALA A 260 -0.77 9.68 -16.14
C ALA A 260 -1.74 8.77 -16.88
N ARG A 261 -3.03 9.10 -16.87
CA ARG A 261 -4.08 8.31 -17.48
C ARG A 261 -4.99 9.20 -18.32
N GLN A 262 -5.28 8.76 -19.53
CA GLN A 262 -6.30 9.31 -20.39
C GLN A 262 -7.30 8.21 -20.75
N LEU A 263 -8.57 8.47 -20.51
CA LEU A 263 -9.69 7.65 -20.96
C LEU A 263 -10.32 8.24 -22.21
N GLU A 264 -11.04 7.40 -22.96
CA GLU A 264 -11.89 7.80 -24.10
C GLU A 264 -11.16 8.71 -25.09
N ILE A 265 -9.95 8.31 -25.52
CA ILE A 265 -9.10 9.11 -26.42
C ILE A 265 -9.79 9.27 -27.78
N ASN A 266 -10.36 8.19 -28.31
CA ASN A 266 -11.25 8.15 -29.46
C ASN A 266 -12.05 6.84 -29.48
N ASP A 267 -12.84 6.61 -30.52
CA ASP A 267 -13.75 5.45 -30.65
C ASP A 267 -13.06 4.08 -30.49
N TRP A 268 -11.79 3.97 -30.87
CA TRP A 268 -11.04 2.71 -30.83
C TRP A 268 -9.95 2.68 -29.75
N TRP A 269 -9.39 3.82 -29.35
CA TRP A 269 -8.39 3.88 -28.28
C TRP A 269 -9.05 4.34 -26.99
N ARG A 270 -9.37 3.37 -26.12
CA ARG A 270 -10.20 3.61 -24.93
C ARG A 270 -9.42 4.08 -23.72
N ARG A 271 -8.17 3.64 -23.56
CA ARG A 271 -7.30 4.02 -22.45
C ARG A 271 -5.85 4.08 -22.88
N SER A 272 -5.12 5.06 -22.35
CA SER A 272 -3.66 5.07 -22.28
C SER A 272 -3.27 5.43 -20.84
N GLU A 273 -2.42 4.61 -20.23
CA GLU A 273 -1.99 4.78 -18.84
C GLU A 273 -0.48 4.55 -18.73
N LEU A 274 0.23 5.59 -18.28
CA LEU A 274 1.64 5.55 -17.92
C LEU A 274 1.77 5.58 -16.40
N THR A 275 2.51 4.62 -15.85
CA THR A 275 2.89 4.57 -14.43
C THR A 275 4.40 4.52 -14.35
N LEU A 276 5.02 5.44 -13.61
CA LEU A 276 6.44 5.45 -13.28
C LEU A 276 6.61 5.35 -11.78
N TRP A 277 7.65 4.66 -11.33
CA TRP A 277 7.97 4.53 -9.91
C TRP A 277 9.46 4.62 -9.66
N ASP A 278 9.80 5.13 -8.48
CA ASP A 278 11.13 5.12 -7.89
C ASP A 278 10.99 4.76 -6.41
N ASN A 279 11.62 3.66 -6.00
CA ASN A 279 11.57 3.15 -4.64
C ASN A 279 13.00 3.00 -4.12
N TYR A 280 13.28 3.60 -2.97
CA TYR A 280 14.52 3.43 -2.24
C TYR A 280 14.26 2.82 -0.87
N ILE A 281 15.08 1.83 -0.51
CA ILE A 281 15.04 1.13 0.77
C ILE A 281 16.40 1.23 1.44
N ASP A 282 16.43 1.61 2.72
CA ASP A 282 17.62 1.57 3.57
C ASP A 282 17.34 0.75 4.82
N HIS A 283 17.93 -0.45 4.88
CA HIS A 283 17.66 -1.42 5.93
C HIS A 283 18.92 -1.68 6.77
N ILE A 284 18.81 -1.63 8.09
CA ILE A 284 19.88 -2.04 9.02
C ILE A 284 19.40 -3.25 9.79
N MET A 285 20.27 -4.24 9.91
CA MET A 285 20.13 -5.38 10.82
C MET A 285 21.37 -5.54 11.68
N ASP A 286 21.16 -5.73 12.99
CA ASP A 286 22.24 -5.94 13.94
C ASP A 286 21.82 -6.86 15.10
N ASN A 287 22.80 -7.27 15.91
CA ASN A 287 22.57 -8.12 17.07
C ASN A 287 22.71 -7.40 18.42
N PHE A 288 22.58 -6.07 18.48
CA PHE A 288 22.86 -5.31 19.70
C PHE A 288 21.96 -4.10 19.98
N SER A 289 21.24 -3.56 18.99
CA SER A 289 20.42 -2.36 19.17
C SER A 289 19.06 -2.68 19.79
N LEU A 290 18.46 -3.81 19.42
CA LEU A 290 17.14 -4.25 19.92
C LEU A 290 17.21 -5.52 20.77
N ARG A 291 18.41 -6.07 21.00
CA ARG A 291 18.63 -7.25 21.85
C ARG A 291 19.87 -7.08 22.72
N PRO A 292 19.91 -7.70 23.91
CA PRO A 292 21.13 -7.77 24.71
C PRO A 292 22.25 -8.43 23.91
N SER A 293 23.44 -7.83 23.91
CA SER A 293 24.62 -8.35 23.22
C SER A 293 25.79 -8.49 24.18
N ASN A 294 26.10 -9.73 24.56
CA ASN A 294 27.30 -10.06 25.34
C ASN A 294 28.48 -10.53 24.46
N GLY A 295 28.26 -10.65 23.15
CA GLY A 295 29.24 -11.16 22.19
C GLY A 295 29.70 -10.12 21.18
N MET A 296 30.36 -10.59 20.12
CA MET A 296 30.80 -9.75 19.02
C MET A 296 29.62 -9.06 18.34
N LYS A 297 29.69 -7.73 18.25
CA LYS A 297 28.71 -6.91 17.54
C LYS A 297 28.83 -7.15 16.04
N ARG A 298 27.71 -7.44 15.40
CA ARG A 298 27.59 -7.66 13.96
C ARG A 298 26.48 -6.76 13.42
N LEU A 299 26.74 -6.13 12.29
CA LEU A 299 25.81 -5.24 11.60
C LEU A 299 25.93 -5.44 10.09
N SER A 300 24.79 -5.42 9.41
CA SER A 300 24.69 -5.34 7.96
C SER A 300 23.71 -4.24 7.59
N ASN A 301 24.05 -3.47 6.57
CA ASN A 301 23.21 -2.39 6.04
C ASN A 301 23.07 -2.54 4.52
N PRO A 302 22.13 -3.39 4.05
CA PRO A 302 21.73 -3.39 2.66
C PRO A 302 20.83 -2.20 2.32
N ASP A 303 20.93 -1.75 1.08
CA ASP A 303 19.96 -0.85 0.46
C ASP A 303 19.49 -1.40 -0.89
N ARG A 304 18.38 -0.84 -1.37
CA ARG A 304 17.83 -1.22 -2.68
C ARG A 304 17.16 -0.04 -3.36
N GLU A 305 17.51 0.17 -4.62
CA GLU A 305 16.88 1.14 -5.52
C GLU A 305 16.10 0.34 -6.59
N ASN A 306 14.81 0.62 -6.74
CA ASN A 306 13.94 -0.02 -7.73
C ASN A 306 13.18 1.07 -8.49
N GLN A 307 13.48 1.18 -9.77
CA GLN A 307 12.96 2.21 -10.67
C GLN A 307 12.34 1.54 -11.88
N GLY A 308 11.23 2.07 -12.36
CA GLY A 308 10.63 1.50 -13.55
C GLY A 308 9.47 2.28 -14.11
N GLY A 309 8.91 1.73 -15.18
CA GLY A 309 7.78 2.29 -15.88
C GLY A 309 6.92 1.21 -16.50
N ARG A 310 5.63 1.51 -16.62
CA ARG A 310 4.65 0.69 -17.32
C ARG A 310 3.77 1.60 -18.15
N TRP A 311 3.62 1.29 -19.43
CA TRP A 311 2.68 1.95 -20.32
C TRP A 311 1.71 0.92 -20.89
N ALA A 312 0.42 1.09 -20.61
CA ALA A 312 -0.64 0.18 -21.02
C ALA A 312 -1.73 0.90 -21.79
N ASN A 313 -2.23 0.25 -22.83
CA ASN A 313 -3.26 0.79 -23.71
C ASN A 313 -4.38 -0.21 -23.93
N ASP A 314 -5.62 0.27 -23.89
CA ASP A 314 -6.79 -0.54 -24.24
C ASP A 314 -7.35 -0.10 -25.60
N ILE A 315 -7.35 -1.03 -26.55
CA ILE A 315 -7.77 -0.83 -27.94
C ILE A 315 -9.03 -1.64 -28.20
N ALA A 316 -10.13 -0.96 -28.52
CA ALA A 316 -11.36 -1.59 -28.97
C ALA A 316 -11.16 -2.19 -30.37
N LEU A 317 -11.56 -3.44 -30.51
CA LEU A 317 -11.58 -4.18 -31.76
C LEU A 317 -13.03 -4.50 -32.16
N PRO A 318 -13.29 -4.87 -33.43
CA PRO A 318 -14.62 -5.31 -33.84
C PRO A 318 -15.17 -6.46 -32.98
N GLY A 319 -16.49 -6.52 -32.81
CA GLY A 319 -17.15 -7.61 -32.08
C GLY A 319 -17.08 -7.49 -30.55
N ALA A 320 -17.03 -6.26 -30.03
CA ALA A 320 -16.92 -5.96 -28.58
C ALA A 320 -15.63 -6.48 -27.91
N LEU A 321 -14.63 -6.84 -28.71
CA LEU A 321 -13.31 -7.24 -28.21
C LEU A 321 -12.50 -6.03 -27.76
N VAL A 322 -11.66 -6.21 -26.74
CA VAL A 322 -10.67 -5.23 -26.30
C VAL A 322 -9.31 -5.91 -26.25
N LEU A 323 -8.33 -5.31 -26.90
CA LEU A 323 -6.93 -5.68 -26.80
C LEU A 323 -6.25 -4.73 -25.81
N THR A 324 -5.72 -5.28 -24.73
CA THR A 324 -4.79 -4.56 -23.86
C THR A 324 -3.36 -4.89 -24.29
N ALA A 325 -2.59 -3.86 -24.64
CA ALA A 325 -1.22 -3.99 -25.08
C ALA A 325 -0.32 -2.96 -24.40
N GLY A 326 0.91 -3.34 -24.07
CA GLY A 326 1.79 -2.46 -23.31
C GLY A 326 3.26 -2.87 -23.25
N LEU A 327 4.01 -2.01 -22.57
CA LEU A 327 5.44 -2.15 -22.30
C LEU A 327 5.67 -1.92 -20.80
N ASP A 328 6.60 -2.67 -20.23
CA ASP A 328 7.10 -2.42 -18.88
C ASP A 328 8.63 -2.49 -18.85
N THR A 329 9.24 -1.73 -17.94
CA THR A 329 10.66 -1.78 -17.66
C THR A 329 10.90 -1.63 -16.17
N ASN A 330 11.90 -2.31 -15.64
CA ASN A 330 12.27 -2.24 -14.24
C ASN A 330 13.78 -2.43 -14.07
N ARG A 331 14.42 -1.44 -13.46
CA ARG A 331 15.81 -1.46 -13.02
C ARG A 331 15.87 -1.61 -11.51
N ASP A 332 16.61 -2.60 -11.05
CA ASP A 332 16.73 -2.94 -9.64
C ASP A 332 18.20 -3.07 -9.27
N GLN A 333 18.66 -2.25 -8.33
CA GLN A 333 20.02 -2.27 -7.81
C GLN A 333 19.98 -2.52 -6.31
N HIS A 334 20.75 -3.50 -5.85
CA HIS A 334 20.95 -3.73 -4.43
C HIS A 334 22.43 -3.59 -4.09
N ARG A 335 22.70 -2.83 -3.03
CA ARG A 335 24.05 -2.64 -2.49
C ARG A 335 24.07 -3.03 -1.02
N GLY A 336 25.28 -3.25 -0.50
CA GLY A 336 25.46 -3.61 0.88
C GLY A 336 26.75 -3.07 1.46
N ARG A 337 26.71 -2.82 2.77
CA ARG A 337 27.88 -2.58 3.61
C ARG A 337 27.69 -3.27 4.96
N GLY A 338 28.76 -3.37 5.74
CA GLY A 338 28.71 -4.07 7.02
C GLY A 338 29.85 -3.71 7.97
N GLY A 339 29.70 -4.20 9.20
CA GLY A 339 30.54 -3.82 10.34
C GLY A 339 29.91 -2.68 11.14
N VAL A 340 30.29 -2.56 12.42
CA VAL A 340 29.75 -1.50 13.30
C VAL A 340 30.17 -0.09 12.86
N ASP A 341 31.24 0.01 12.08
CA ASP A 341 31.79 1.19 11.43
C ASP A 341 31.23 1.40 10.01
N TYR A 342 30.08 0.81 9.67
CA TYR A 342 29.49 0.87 8.33
C TYR A 342 29.32 2.29 7.77
N ASP A 343 29.08 3.29 8.60
CA ASP A 343 28.82 4.66 8.15
C ASP A 343 30.00 5.30 7.41
N SER A 344 31.25 4.89 7.70
CA SER A 344 32.44 5.35 6.98
C SER A 344 32.76 4.52 5.73
N LYS A 345 32.02 3.43 5.48
CA LYS A 345 32.26 2.51 4.37
C LYS A 345 31.36 2.82 3.18
N PRO A 346 31.89 2.73 1.95
CA PRO A 346 31.06 2.79 0.76
C PRO A 346 30.14 1.56 0.71
N ARG A 347 28.97 1.73 0.10
CA ARG A 347 28.12 0.60 -0.27
C ARG A 347 28.68 -0.07 -1.52
N MET A 348 28.75 -1.40 -1.48
CA MET A 348 29.20 -2.21 -2.60
C MET A 348 27.98 -2.79 -3.31
N GLN A 349 27.89 -2.61 -4.63
CA GLN A 349 26.85 -3.27 -5.42
C GLN A 349 26.98 -4.78 -5.30
N THR A 350 25.90 -5.45 -4.92
CA THR A 350 25.86 -6.92 -4.79
C THR A 350 24.93 -7.56 -5.82
N LEU A 351 24.03 -6.78 -6.43
CA LEU A 351 23.06 -7.23 -7.41
C LEU A 351 22.64 -6.06 -8.31
N SER A 352 22.41 -6.34 -9.59
CA SER A 352 21.71 -5.43 -10.50
C SER A 352 20.93 -6.25 -11.51
N PHE A 353 19.68 -5.88 -11.74
CA PHE A 353 18.83 -6.49 -12.75
C PHE A 353 18.09 -5.41 -13.53
N ASP A 354 18.06 -5.58 -14.84
CA ASP A 354 17.22 -4.81 -15.74
C ASP A 354 16.24 -5.80 -16.39
N GLN A 355 14.97 -5.44 -16.40
CA GLN A 355 13.91 -6.24 -16.99
C GLN A 355 13.11 -5.35 -17.94
N ASP A 356 12.86 -5.84 -19.15
CA ASP A 356 11.96 -5.22 -20.10
C ASP A 356 10.88 -6.23 -20.52
N GLY A 357 9.63 -5.80 -20.47
CA GLY A 357 8.45 -6.59 -20.77
C GLY A 357 7.61 -5.96 -21.89
N ARG A 358 6.89 -6.83 -22.61
CA ARG A 358 5.83 -6.47 -23.56
C ARG A 358 4.68 -7.43 -23.34
N PHE A 359 3.45 -6.93 -23.32
CA PHE A 359 2.25 -7.74 -23.13
C PHE A 359 1.14 -7.34 -24.08
#